data_AF-A0A8C3V0N0-F1
#
_entry.id   AF-A0A8C3V0N0-F1
#
_cell.length_a   1.000
_cell.length_b   1.000
_cell.length_c   1.000
_cell.angle_alpha   90.00
_cell.angle_beta   90.00
_cell.angle_gamma   90.00
#
_symmetry.space_group_name_H-M   'P 1'
#
loop_
_entity.id
_entity.type
_entity.pdbx_description
1 polymer ?
#
loop_
_entity_poly.entity_id
_entity_poly.type
_entity_poly.pdbx_seq_one_letter_code
_entity_poly.pdbx_strand_id
1 'polypeptide(L)'
;MLLRLRAPAHLSAQVRPLPLSCAPAGASCLLSGWGTVTTPQVTLPSRLICAYVQLLSEAACRRAYPQRITPSMLCAGVSDRRVDSCQGDSGGPLSCNGTLQGVVSWGLQTCALPGHPGVYTKVCRFTDWIQSVINSN
;
A
#
# COMPACT_ATOMS: atom_id res chain seq x y z
N MET A 1 2.79 -9.76 7.70
CA MET A 1 2.64 -9.99 9.14
C MET A 1 1.16 -9.88 9.48
N LEU A 2 0.62 -10.79 10.29
CA LEU A 2 -0.72 -10.66 10.86
C LEU A 2 -0.59 -10.39 12.37
N LEU A 3 -1.50 -9.58 12.90
CA LEU A 3 -1.57 -9.25 14.32
C LEU A 3 -2.92 -9.72 14.86
N ARG A 4 -2.89 -10.56 15.90
CA ARG A 4 -4.10 -10.97 16.63
C ARG A 4 -4.40 -9.95 17.71
N LEU A 5 -5.55 -9.29 17.62
CA LEU A 5 -6.00 -8.37 18.67
C LEU A 5 -6.31 -9.16 19.95
N ARG A 6 -6.03 -8.55 21.11
CA ARG A 6 -6.36 -9.13 22.42
C ARG A 6 -7.87 -9.37 22.59
N ALA A 7 -8.69 -8.52 21.99
CA ALA A 7 -10.15 -8.62 21.95
C ALA A 7 -10.67 -8.19 20.56
N PRO A 8 -11.83 -8.69 20.12
CA PRO A 8 -12.44 -8.26 18.86
C PRO A 8 -12.67 -6.74 18.83
N ALA A 9 -12.43 -6.13 17.67
CA ALA A 9 -12.75 -4.72 17.47
C ALA A 9 -14.28 -4.51 17.42
N HIS A 10 -14.76 -3.41 18.01
CA HIS A 10 -16.16 -3.01 17.89
C HIS A 10 -16.42 -2.42 16.51
N LEU A 11 -17.10 -3.17 15.64
CA LEU A 11 -17.45 -2.72 14.30
C LEU A 11 -18.50 -1.61 14.35
N SER A 12 -18.35 -0.63 13.47
CA SER A 12 -19.20 0.56 13.40
C SER A 12 -19.15 1.18 12.01
N ALA A 13 -19.80 2.34 11.84
CA ALA A 13 -19.67 3.09 10.60
C ALA A 13 -18.21 3.53 10.31
N GLN A 14 -17.39 3.69 11.35
CA GLN A 14 -16.01 4.17 11.28
C GLN A 14 -14.97 3.03 11.36
N VAL A 15 -15.37 1.85 11.85
CA VAL A 15 -14.48 0.69 12.02
C VAL A 15 -15.06 -0.49 11.25
N ARG A 16 -14.43 -0.81 10.11
CA ARG A 16 -14.87 -1.90 9.23
C ARG A 16 -13.66 -2.66 8.66
N PRO A 17 -13.77 -3.98 8.43
CA PRO A 17 -12.75 -4.72 7.71
C PRO A 17 -12.69 -4.28 6.25
N LEU A 18 -11.51 -4.41 5.65
CA LEU A 18 -11.31 -4.16 4.23
C LEU A 18 -11.28 -5.51 3.48
N PRO A 19 -12.19 -5.76 2.52
CA PRO A 19 -12.21 -7.01 1.76
C PRO A 19 -10.92 -7.21 0.96
N LEU A 20 -10.53 -8.47 0.75
CA LEU A 20 -9.37 -8.85 -0.05
C LEU A 20 -9.81 -9.18 -1.49
N SER A 21 -9.14 -8.62 -2.49
CA SER A 21 -9.38 -8.94 -3.90
C SER A 21 -8.13 -8.63 -4.75
N CYS A 22 -8.14 -8.97 -6.04
CA CYS A 22 -7.13 -8.48 -7.01
C CYS A 22 -7.74 -7.41 -7.92
N ALA A 23 -7.05 -6.28 -8.07
CA ALA A 23 -7.36 -5.24 -9.04
C ALA A 23 -6.41 -5.30 -10.25
N PRO A 24 -6.87 -4.92 -11.46
CA PRO A 24 -6.02 -4.82 -12.64
C PRO A 24 -5.14 -3.57 -12.61
N ALA A 25 -4.05 -3.59 -13.39
CA ALA A 25 -3.25 -2.39 -13.63
C ALA A 25 -4.10 -1.25 -14.21
N GLY A 26 -3.78 -0.02 -13.85
CA GLY A 26 -4.55 1.19 -14.17
C GLY A 26 -5.66 1.52 -13.16
N ALA A 27 -5.98 0.60 -12.24
CA ALA A 27 -6.95 0.89 -11.19
C ALA A 27 -6.52 2.10 -10.34
N SER A 28 -7.48 2.99 -10.05
CA SER A 28 -7.27 4.09 -9.10
C SER A 28 -7.34 3.55 -7.67
N CYS A 29 -6.35 3.92 -6.88
CA CYS A 29 -6.15 3.38 -5.54
C CYS A 29 -5.93 4.52 -4.55
N LEU A 30 -6.55 4.40 -3.38
CA LEU A 30 -6.37 5.26 -2.24
C LEU A 30 -5.23 4.70 -1.37
N LEU A 31 -4.19 5.51 -1.22
CA LEU A 31 -3.18 5.37 -0.20
C LEU A 31 -3.60 6.21 1.02
N SER A 32 -3.39 5.70 2.22
CA SER A 32 -3.64 6.47 3.45
C SER A 32 -2.63 6.16 4.55
N GLY A 33 -2.18 7.18 5.27
CA GLY A 33 -1.25 7.01 6.39
C GLY A 33 -0.92 8.30 7.14
N TRP A 34 -0.08 8.15 8.16
CA TRP A 34 0.46 9.24 9.00
C TRP A 34 1.98 9.38 8.84
N GLY A 35 2.55 8.81 7.77
CA GLY A 35 3.94 9.00 7.43
C GLY A 35 4.27 10.44 7.06
N THR A 36 5.56 10.69 6.84
CA THR A 36 6.05 12.03 6.54
C THR A 36 5.47 12.58 5.24
N VAL A 37 5.04 13.84 5.27
CA VAL A 37 4.53 14.56 4.08
C VAL A 37 5.62 15.32 3.32
N THR A 38 6.84 15.36 3.86
CA THR A 38 8.01 15.98 3.25
C THR A 38 9.20 15.01 3.22
N THR A 39 10.14 15.26 2.32
CA THR A 39 11.39 14.51 2.17
C THR A 39 12.47 15.41 1.54
N PRO A 40 13.75 15.35 1.97
CA PRO A 40 14.31 14.45 2.99
C PRO A 40 14.01 14.86 4.44
N GLN A 41 13.61 16.11 4.69
CA GLN A 41 13.21 16.57 6.03
C GLN A 41 11.87 15.92 6.41
N VAL A 42 11.79 15.39 7.63
CA VAL A 42 10.62 14.70 8.14
C VAL A 42 9.62 15.70 8.72
N THR A 43 8.38 15.67 8.24
CA THR A 43 7.23 16.39 8.81
C THR A 43 6.08 15.42 8.97
N LEU A 44 5.67 15.13 10.19
CA LEU A 44 4.59 14.18 10.47
C LEU A 44 3.24 14.93 10.57
N PRO A 45 2.19 14.47 9.88
CA PRO A 45 0.87 15.08 9.94
C PRO A 45 0.13 14.70 11.23
N SER A 46 -0.68 15.63 11.75
CA SER A 46 -1.55 15.37 12.93
C SER A 46 -2.86 14.66 12.58
N ARG A 47 -3.17 14.53 11.29
CA ARG A 47 -4.38 13.89 10.76
C ARG A 47 -3.97 12.83 9.74
N LEU A 48 -4.84 11.84 9.53
CA LEU A 48 -4.66 10.85 8.48
C LEU A 48 -4.63 11.58 7.13
N ILE A 49 -3.60 11.33 6.34
CA ILE A 49 -3.49 11.85 4.98
C ILE A 49 -3.88 10.74 4.01
N CYS A 50 -4.60 11.13 2.97
CA CYS A 50 -5.01 10.24 1.90
C CYS A 50 -4.58 10.82 0.55
N ALA A 51 -4.16 9.95 -0.37
CA ALA A 51 -3.80 10.36 -1.71
C ALA A 51 -4.18 9.28 -2.73
N TYR A 52 -4.57 9.72 -3.93
CA TYR A 52 -4.87 8.80 -5.02
C TYR A 52 -3.64 8.53 -5.87
N VAL A 53 -3.39 7.25 -6.11
CA VAL A 53 -2.35 6.73 -7.00
C VAL A 53 -2.96 5.74 -8.00
N GLN A 54 -2.21 5.35 -9.03
CA GLN A 54 -2.63 4.30 -9.96
C GLN A 54 -1.80 3.04 -9.75
N LEU A 55 -2.46 1.90 -9.81
CA LEU A 55 -1.79 0.60 -9.83
C LEU A 55 -1.03 0.45 -11.14
N LEU A 56 0.28 0.19 -11.09
CA LEU A 56 1.11 0.06 -12.28
C LEU A 56 1.18 -1.40 -12.75
N SER A 57 1.45 -1.58 -14.04
CA SER A 57 1.75 -2.91 -14.58
C SER A 57 3.07 -3.45 -14.02
N GLU A 58 3.20 -4.77 -13.94
CA GLU A 58 4.45 -5.41 -13.49
C GLU A 58 5.64 -4.99 -14.37
N ALA A 59 5.43 -4.84 -15.68
CA ALA A 59 6.44 -4.36 -16.60
C ALA A 59 6.90 -2.93 -16.27
N ALA A 60 5.97 -2.02 -15.93
CA ALA A 60 6.33 -0.66 -15.50
C ALA A 60 7.11 -0.67 -14.17
N CYS A 61 6.68 -1.50 -13.22
CA CYS A 61 7.35 -1.69 -11.92
C CYS A 61 8.79 -2.21 -12.10
N ARG A 62 8.98 -3.23 -12.95
CA ARG A 62 10.31 -3.79 -13.28
C ARG A 62 11.20 -2.82 -14.04
N ARG A 63 10.64 -1.93 -14.88
CA ARG A 63 11.40 -0.86 -15.53
C ARG A 63 11.91 0.16 -14.53
N ALA A 64 11.08 0.53 -13.55
CA ALA A 64 11.49 1.46 -12.49
C ALA A 64 12.52 0.85 -11.53
N TYR A 65 12.40 -0.45 -11.23
CA TYR A 65 13.30 -1.16 -10.33
C TYR A 65 13.81 -2.49 -10.94
N PRO A 66 14.80 -2.43 -11.85
CA PRO A 66 15.35 -3.61 -12.49
C PRO A 66 15.85 -4.64 -11.47
N GLN A 67 15.47 -5.91 -11.67
CA GLN A 67 15.88 -7.07 -10.85
C GLN A 67 15.47 -7.04 -9.36
N ARG A 68 14.75 -6.01 -8.90
CA ARG A 68 14.33 -5.89 -7.49
C ARG A 68 12.86 -6.23 -7.24
N ILE A 69 12.06 -6.32 -8.30
CA ILE A 69 10.63 -6.63 -8.22
C ILE A 69 10.40 -8.13 -8.33
N THR A 70 9.68 -8.68 -7.37
CA THR A 70 9.26 -10.09 -7.34
C THR A 70 7.77 -10.23 -7.68
N PRO A 71 7.28 -11.43 -8.02
CA PRO A 71 5.84 -11.67 -8.27
C PRO A 71 4.91 -11.38 -7.06
N SER A 72 5.49 -11.25 -5.86
CA SER A 72 4.79 -10.94 -4.62
C SER A 72 4.67 -9.44 -4.34
N MET A 73 5.14 -8.60 -5.27
CA MET A 73 5.13 -7.14 -5.15
C MET A 73 4.22 -6.52 -6.21
N LEU A 74 3.76 -5.31 -5.94
CA LEU A 74 3.11 -4.42 -6.90
C LEU A 74 3.66 -3.00 -6.73
N CYS A 75 3.56 -2.18 -7.78
CA CYS A 75 3.91 -0.76 -7.72
C CYS A 75 2.67 0.10 -7.89
N ALA A 76 2.62 1.23 -7.19
CA ALA A 76 1.61 2.25 -7.42
C ALA A 76 2.22 3.65 -7.39
N GLY A 77 1.72 4.53 -8.24
CA GLY A 77 2.18 5.90 -8.37
C GLY A 77 1.39 6.67 -9.42
N VAL A 78 1.77 7.91 -9.67
CA VAL A 78 1.20 8.77 -10.72
C VAL A 78 2.33 9.46 -11.47
N SER A 79 2.25 9.51 -12.79
CA SER A 79 3.29 10.12 -13.62
C SER A 79 3.32 11.65 -13.51
N ASP A 80 2.15 12.27 -13.34
CA ASP A 80 1.99 13.71 -13.55
C ASP A 80 1.97 14.52 -12.24
N ARG A 81 2.10 13.84 -11.09
CA ARG A 81 2.09 14.45 -9.76
C ARG A 81 3.12 13.79 -8.87
N ARG A 82 3.62 14.52 -7.89
CA ARG A 82 4.49 13.96 -6.85
C ARG A 82 3.65 13.42 -5.70
N VAL A 83 3.17 12.18 -5.84
CA VAL A 83 2.37 11.49 -4.83
C VAL A 83 2.96 10.10 -4.61
N ASP A 84 3.23 9.76 -3.35
CA ASP A 84 3.81 8.49 -2.94
C ASP A 84 3.53 8.23 -1.45
N SER A 85 3.69 6.97 -1.03
CA SER A 85 3.88 6.63 0.39
C SER A 85 5.29 6.98 0.82
N CYS A 86 5.49 7.30 2.09
CA CYS A 86 6.79 7.71 2.58
C CYS A 86 7.13 7.08 3.94
N GLN A 87 8.21 7.53 4.58
CA GLN A 87 8.63 6.97 5.86
C GLN A 87 7.52 7.14 6.92
N GLY A 88 7.19 6.06 7.60
CA GLY A 88 6.10 6.00 8.57
C GLY A 88 4.77 5.45 8.02
N ASP A 89 4.62 5.32 6.70
CA ASP A 89 3.41 4.72 6.10
C ASP A 89 3.47 3.18 6.01
N SER A 90 4.63 2.57 6.30
CA SER A 90 4.84 1.11 6.22
C SER A 90 3.78 0.33 7.00
N GLY A 91 3.18 -0.68 6.36
CA GLY A 91 2.06 -1.43 6.91
C GLY A 91 0.68 -0.83 6.63
N GLY A 92 0.63 0.42 6.15
CA GLY A 92 -0.60 1.08 5.72
C GLY A 92 -1.23 0.47 4.46
N PRO A 93 -2.53 0.71 4.23
CA PRO A 93 -3.25 0.11 3.11
C PRO A 93 -3.04 0.88 1.80
N LEU A 94 -2.95 0.13 0.71
CA LEU A 94 -3.28 0.59 -0.63
C LEU A 94 -4.60 -0.07 -1.05
N SER A 95 -5.67 0.71 -1.11
CA SER A 95 -7.00 0.22 -1.42
C SER A 95 -7.48 0.69 -2.78
N CYS A 96 -7.99 -0.20 -3.62
CA CYS A 96 -8.58 0.16 -4.91
C CYS A 96 -10.05 -0.26 -4.90
N ASN A 97 -10.96 0.66 -5.24
CA ASN A 97 -12.42 0.44 -5.20
C ASN A 97 -12.92 -0.19 -3.89
N GLY A 98 -12.39 0.26 -2.74
CA GLY A 98 -12.82 -0.23 -1.41
C GLY A 98 -12.34 -1.65 -1.05
N THR A 99 -11.35 -2.19 -1.77
CA THR A 99 -10.72 -3.49 -1.47
C THR A 99 -9.22 -3.33 -1.25
N LEU A 100 -8.63 -4.18 -0.42
CA LEU A 100 -7.21 -4.15 -0.11
C LEU A 100 -6.40 -4.81 -1.23
N GLN A 101 -5.52 -4.04 -1.87
CA GLN A 101 -4.65 -4.53 -2.94
C GLN A 101 -3.20 -4.66 -2.49
N GLY A 102 -2.75 -3.67 -1.71
CA GLY A 102 -1.36 -3.56 -1.30
C GLY A 102 -1.21 -3.21 0.18
N VAL A 103 -0.06 -3.58 0.72
CA VAL A 103 0.44 -3.07 2.01
C VAL A 103 1.73 -2.32 1.73
N VAL A 104 1.82 -1.06 2.18
CA VAL A 104 3.01 -0.21 1.99
C VAL A 104 4.24 -0.95 2.49
N SER A 105 5.25 -1.09 1.63
CA SER A 105 6.45 -1.87 1.94
C SER A 105 7.71 -1.02 1.86
N TRP A 106 8.10 -0.58 0.67
CA TRP A 106 9.35 0.15 0.47
C TRP A 106 9.31 1.07 -0.74
N GLY A 107 10.28 1.98 -0.80
CA GLY A 107 10.51 2.91 -1.91
C GLY A 107 11.94 3.42 -1.83
N LEU A 108 12.26 4.46 -2.59
CA LEU A 108 13.52 5.18 -2.41
C LEU A 108 13.50 6.00 -1.11
N GLN A 109 14.68 6.40 -0.63
CA GLN A 109 14.81 7.23 0.56
C GLN A 109 14.13 8.60 0.38
N THR A 110 14.29 9.19 -0.81
CA THR A 110 13.51 10.35 -1.23
C THR A 110 12.22 9.87 -1.88
N CYS A 111 11.10 10.18 -1.25
CA CYS A 111 9.76 9.79 -1.71
C CYS A 111 9.28 10.64 -2.88
N ALA A 112 8.26 10.15 -3.61
CA ALA A 112 7.60 10.87 -4.70
C ALA A 112 8.57 11.37 -5.80
N LEU A 113 9.66 10.63 -6.02
CA LEU A 113 10.59 10.86 -7.11
C LEU A 113 9.97 10.42 -8.44
N PRO A 114 10.01 11.27 -9.49
CA PRO A 114 9.54 10.89 -10.81
C PRO A 114 10.19 9.59 -11.30
N GLY A 115 9.38 8.70 -11.88
CA GLY A 115 9.81 7.40 -12.39
C GLY A 115 10.07 6.33 -11.31
N HIS A 116 9.94 6.65 -10.02
CA HIS A 116 10.20 5.74 -8.91
C HIS A 116 8.94 5.58 -8.05
N PRO A 117 8.01 4.69 -8.46
CA PRO A 117 6.75 4.49 -7.73
C PRO A 117 6.98 3.77 -6.39
N GLY A 118 6.06 3.92 -5.44
CA GLY A 118 6.07 3.13 -4.22
C GLY A 118 5.88 1.64 -4.51
N VAL A 119 6.51 0.78 -3.70
CA VAL A 119 6.41 -0.69 -3.80
C VAL A 119 5.65 -1.24 -2.60
N TYR A 120 4.70 -2.11 -2.88
CA TYR A 120 3.76 -2.66 -1.92
C TYR A 120 3.76 -4.18 -2.02
N THR A 121 3.46 -4.85 -0.91
CA THR A 121 3.15 -6.29 -0.91
C THR A 121 1.88 -6.53 -1.70
N LYS A 122 1.89 -7.44 -2.67
CA LYS A 122 0.71 -7.81 -3.46
C LYS A 122 -0.22 -8.72 -2.66
N VAL A 123 -1.16 -8.13 -1.92
CA VAL A 123 -2.00 -8.84 -0.92
C VAL A 123 -2.75 -10.02 -1.53
N CYS A 124 -3.23 -9.87 -2.76
CA CYS A 124 -4.02 -10.92 -3.38
C CYS A 124 -3.22 -12.20 -3.73
N ARG A 125 -1.89 -12.19 -3.61
CA ARG A 125 -1.04 -13.41 -3.65
C ARG A 125 -1.03 -14.19 -2.34
N PHE A 126 -1.52 -13.60 -1.25
CA PHE A 126 -1.39 -14.14 0.10
C PHE A 126 -2.75 -14.42 0.75
N THR A 127 -3.86 -14.37 0.01
CA THR A 127 -5.21 -14.58 0.56
C THR A 127 -5.35 -15.91 1.25
N ASP A 128 -4.83 -16.98 0.65
CA ASP A 128 -4.95 -18.34 1.20
C ASP A 128 -4.14 -18.48 2.50
N TRP A 129 -2.93 -17.91 2.52
CA TRP A 129 -2.10 -17.85 3.73
C TRP A 129 -2.77 -17.02 4.83
N ILE A 130 -3.33 -15.84 4.49
CA ILE A 130 -4.04 -14.98 5.43
C ILE A 130 -5.22 -15.74 6.05
N GLN A 131 -6.06 -16.35 5.21
CA GLN A 131 -7.25 -17.08 5.65
C GLN A 131 -6.87 -18.30 6.49
N SER A 132 -5.84 -19.03 6.09
CA SER A 132 -5.33 -20.18 6.83
C SER A 132 -4.86 -19.80 8.24
N VAL A 133 -4.09 -18.72 8.37
CA VAL A 133 -3.61 -18.24 9.68
C VAL A 133 -4.78 -17.75 10.54
N ILE A 134 -5.74 -17.01 9.98
CA ILE A 134 -6.93 -16.53 10.70
C ILE A 134 -7.80 -17.70 11.19
N ASN A 135 -7.92 -18.77 10.40
CA ASN A 135 -8.75 -19.92 10.77
C ASN A 135 -8.09 -20.87 11.78
N SER A 136 -6.77 -20.81 11.93
CA SER A 136 -5.99 -21.73 12.77
C SER A 136 -5.56 -21.14 14.12
N ASN A 137 -5.95 -19.91 14.44
CA ASN A 137 -5.59 -19.19 15.66
C ASN A 137 -6.77 -18.45 16.27
#